data_AF-M5BIS8-F1
#
_entry.id   AF-M5BIS8-F1
#
_cell.length_a   1.000
_cell.length_b   1.000
_cell.length_c   1.000
_cell.angle_alpha   90.00
_cell.angle_beta   90.00
_cell.angle_gamma   90.00
#
_symmetry.space_group_name_H-M   'P 1'
#
loop_
_entity.id
_entity.type
_entity.pdbx_description
1 polymer ?
#
loop_
_entity_poly.entity_id
_entity_poly.type
_entity_poly.pdbx_seq_one_letter_code
_entity_poly.pdbx_strand_id
1 'polypeptide(L)'
;MTSTDQPSFLETELRRDYINEDHILAFAKALEADELTTLQDDSSPSLPGTPRPTHAERIRKVSALSDFAPINQRVKRRRRGLLPPRRRELLYHVVRWPLLGLLFLVIFFEFYAYVWIRQCVNALEWLLAWRGKKGKLRANLRQARTYEEWKEAVRIMDEYLGFDEWKQVDEDPYYDWTLVKKVYRSLRSFRAKDDARGVLGVLEVCIRANFAGIESTRIYSETFLGTKNLIESYLDEVTSALAYIRETSQLSPEEKRRFFRSANKNLGASALCLSGGASFGYYHFGVVPGTSAGGLVAAFVCTRTDEELKELLVPQLAERITACEDPFRWARKACWFTRGSLTFREAYQRTGRVLNISVIPFDQHSPTKLLNHLTAPDCLIWSAIIASAAVPGILNPVVLMQKMRSGAIVPWNYGSRFKDGSLRVDIPLQSLNLLFNVNHPIVSQVNPHVHLFFFAPRGSAGKPVAHRKGKGWRGGFLLSAAEQYLKLELTKNFKARYS
;
A
#
# COMPACT_ATOMS: atom_id res chain seq x y z
N MET A 1 6.14 -7.10 -54.70
CA MET A 1 6.87 -7.23 -53.41
C MET A 1 5.95 -6.68 -52.34
N THR A 2 5.13 -7.56 -51.76
CA THR A 2 4.21 -7.21 -50.66
C THR A 2 5.01 -7.23 -49.37
N SER A 3 5.21 -6.05 -48.76
CA SER A 3 5.71 -5.94 -47.40
C SER A 3 4.71 -6.62 -46.47
N THR A 4 5.04 -7.83 -46.03
CA THR A 4 4.40 -8.44 -44.86
C THR A 4 4.81 -7.59 -43.65
N ASP A 5 3.98 -6.60 -43.31
CA ASP A 5 4.05 -5.90 -42.04
C ASP A 5 3.83 -6.94 -40.94
N GLN A 6 4.93 -7.42 -40.35
CA GLN A 6 4.82 -8.18 -39.12
C GLN A 6 4.22 -7.24 -38.06
N PRO A 7 3.12 -7.63 -37.38
CA PRO A 7 2.56 -6.80 -36.33
C PRO A 7 3.66 -6.54 -35.31
N SER A 8 3.78 -5.27 -34.89
CA SER A 8 4.74 -4.91 -33.83
C SER A 8 4.53 -5.81 -32.61
N PHE A 9 5.59 -6.08 -31.85
CA PHE A 9 5.49 -6.87 -30.60
C PHE A 9 4.33 -6.38 -29.73
N LEU A 10 4.18 -5.06 -29.64
CA LEU A 10 3.09 -4.38 -28.94
C LEU A 10 1.70 -4.80 -29.45
N GLU A 11 1.44 -4.75 -30.76
CA GLU A 11 0.15 -5.16 -31.32
C GLU A 11 -0.14 -6.64 -31.10
N THR A 12 0.89 -7.48 -31.21
CA THR A 12 0.79 -8.91 -30.99
C THR A 12 0.45 -9.20 -29.52
N GLU A 13 1.15 -8.57 -28.59
CA GLU A 13 0.99 -8.79 -27.15
C GLU A 13 -0.30 -8.14 -26.62
N LEU A 14 -0.72 -7.01 -27.18
CA LEU A 14 -2.02 -6.39 -26.89
C LEU A 14 -3.18 -7.24 -27.40
N ARG A 15 -3.04 -7.99 -28.50
CA ARG A 15 -4.10 -8.88 -29.03
C ARG A 15 -4.05 -10.29 -28.45
N ARG A 16 -2.96 -10.67 -27.79
CA ARG A 16 -2.76 -12.01 -27.25
C ARG A 16 -3.78 -12.34 -26.18
N ASP A 17 -4.41 -13.51 -26.32
CA ASP A 17 -5.26 -14.07 -25.29
C ASP A 17 -4.46 -15.03 -24.40
N TYR A 18 -4.60 -14.83 -23.09
CA TYR A 18 -3.96 -15.63 -22.05
C TYR A 18 -4.98 -16.50 -21.30
N ILE A 19 -6.25 -16.50 -21.74
CA ILE A 19 -7.33 -17.24 -21.11
C ILE A 19 -7.13 -18.74 -21.37
N ASN A 20 -7.24 -19.51 -20.29
CA ASN A 20 -7.42 -20.95 -20.35
C ASN A 20 -8.86 -21.25 -19.91
N GLU A 21 -9.67 -21.78 -20.81
CA GLU A 21 -11.10 -22.00 -20.59
C GLU A 21 -11.36 -23.00 -19.45
N ASP A 22 -10.57 -24.07 -19.36
CA ASP A 22 -10.71 -25.07 -18.29
C ASP A 22 -10.51 -24.44 -16.90
N HIS A 23 -9.56 -23.51 -16.82
CA HIS A 23 -9.23 -22.80 -15.59
C HIS A 23 -10.37 -21.86 -15.16
N ILE A 24 -10.97 -21.16 -16.12
CA ILE A 24 -12.11 -20.26 -15.89
C ILE A 24 -13.36 -21.05 -15.53
N LEU A 25 -13.60 -22.20 -16.17
CA LEU A 25 -14.72 -23.09 -15.85
C LEU A 25 -14.56 -23.71 -14.46
N ALA A 26 -13.35 -24.13 -14.07
CA ALA A 26 -13.07 -24.62 -12.73
C ALA A 26 -13.37 -23.55 -11.66
N PHE A 27 -13.08 -22.29 -11.96
CA PHE A 27 -13.41 -21.17 -11.09
C PHE A 27 -14.92 -20.89 -11.00
N ALA A 28 -15.63 -20.90 -12.12
CA ALA A 28 -17.08 -20.75 -12.13
C ALA A 28 -17.76 -21.82 -11.27
N LYS A 29 -17.35 -23.09 -11.45
CA LYS A 29 -17.83 -24.21 -10.62
C LYS A 29 -17.53 -24.01 -9.14
N ALA A 30 -16.36 -23.47 -8.80
CA ALA A 30 -15.97 -23.20 -7.42
C ALA A 30 -16.81 -22.09 -6.78
N LEU A 31 -17.18 -21.05 -7.55
CA LEU A 31 -18.07 -19.99 -7.08
C LEU A 31 -19.48 -20.52 -6.79
N GLU A 32 -20.05 -21.32 -7.69
CA GLU A 32 -21.38 -21.91 -7.55
C GLU A 32 -21.45 -22.96 -6.42
N ALA A 33 -20.47 -23.85 -6.33
CA ALA A 33 -20.44 -24.90 -5.30
C ALA A 33 -20.42 -24.32 -3.88
N ASP A 34 -19.78 -23.17 -3.70
CA ASP A 34 -19.69 -22.51 -2.40
C ASP A 34 -20.96 -21.68 -2.06
N GLU A 35 -21.73 -21.22 -3.07
CA GLU A 35 -23.05 -20.57 -2.86
C GLU A 35 -24.06 -21.52 -2.22
N LEU A 36 -24.05 -22.78 -2.66
CA LEU A 36 -24.89 -23.83 -2.10
C LEU A 36 -24.57 -24.14 -0.63
N THR A 37 -23.31 -24.04 -0.20
CA THR A 37 -22.92 -24.20 1.21
C THR A 37 -23.24 -22.99 2.08
N THR A 38 -23.14 -21.76 1.56
CA THR A 38 -23.45 -20.55 2.33
C THR A 38 -24.95 -20.39 2.58
N LEU A 39 -25.79 -20.76 1.61
CA LEU A 39 -27.26 -20.76 1.78
C LEU A 39 -27.73 -21.76 2.85
N GLN A 40 -26.99 -22.84 3.09
CA GLN A 40 -27.31 -23.82 4.13
C GLN A 40 -26.95 -23.36 5.55
N ASP A 41 -25.91 -22.53 5.72
CA ASP A 41 -25.51 -22.01 7.04
C ASP A 41 -26.41 -20.85 7.51
N ASP A 42 -27.01 -20.08 6.59
CA ASP A 42 -27.97 -19.00 6.92
C ASP A 42 -29.41 -19.50 7.16
N SER A 43 -29.69 -20.79 6.92
CA SER A 43 -31.03 -21.37 7.07
C SER A 43 -31.06 -22.62 7.97
N SER A 44 -31.10 -22.41 9.29
CA SER A 44 -31.70 -23.35 10.25
C SER A 44 -32.06 -22.65 11.58
N PRO A 45 -33.29 -22.82 12.06
CA PRO A 45 -33.54 -23.94 12.96
C PRO A 45 -34.50 -24.99 12.38
N SER A 46 -34.19 -26.24 12.74
CA SER A 46 -34.75 -27.51 12.28
C SER A 46 -36.19 -27.80 12.70
N LEU A 47 -36.99 -28.34 11.78
CA LEU A 47 -38.09 -29.27 12.05
C LEU A 47 -37.61 -30.72 11.83
N PRO A 48 -38.12 -31.73 12.57
CA PRO A 48 -37.57 -33.08 12.54
C PRO A 48 -38.26 -34.02 11.54
N GLY A 49 -37.46 -34.86 10.88
CA GLY A 49 -37.90 -36.16 10.36
C GLY A 49 -37.67 -36.40 8.87
N THR A 50 -36.58 -37.13 8.52
CA THR A 50 -36.53 -38.34 7.65
C THR A 50 -35.08 -38.62 7.17
N PRO A 51 -34.72 -39.89 6.86
CA PRO A 51 -33.36 -40.41 6.95
C PRO A 51 -32.51 -40.24 5.67
N ARG A 52 -31.19 -40.24 5.87
CA ARG A 52 -30.10 -40.09 4.88
C ARG A 52 -29.96 -41.28 3.92
N PRO A 53 -29.31 -41.08 2.75
CA PRO A 53 -28.37 -42.04 2.19
C PRO A 53 -26.91 -41.59 2.38
N THR A 54 -26.04 -42.57 2.29
CA THR A 54 -24.68 -42.69 2.84
C THR A 54 -23.56 -42.23 1.91
N HIS A 55 -22.42 -41.90 2.52
CA HIS A 55 -21.07 -41.65 1.95
C HIS A 55 -20.81 -40.34 1.20
N ALA A 56 -20.47 -39.30 1.97
CA ALA A 56 -19.35 -38.41 1.68
C ALA A 56 -18.79 -37.93 3.03
N GLU A 57 -17.51 -38.20 3.32
CA GLU A 57 -16.84 -37.69 4.52
C GLU A 57 -16.89 -36.16 4.51
N ARG A 58 -17.81 -35.59 5.29
CA ARG A 58 -17.78 -34.17 5.65
C ARG A 58 -16.58 -33.94 6.54
N ILE A 59 -15.51 -33.37 5.99
CA ILE A 59 -14.43 -32.78 6.79
C ILE A 59 -15.04 -31.62 7.59
N ARG A 60 -15.29 -31.88 8.87
CA ARG A 60 -15.85 -30.92 9.83
C ARG A 60 -14.75 -29.89 10.11
N LYS A 61 -14.95 -28.63 9.72
CA LYS A 61 -14.07 -27.54 10.16
C LYS A 61 -14.19 -27.41 11.68
N VAL A 62 -13.14 -27.76 12.38
CA VAL A 62 -12.99 -27.50 13.81
C VAL A 62 -12.61 -26.02 13.96
N SER A 63 -13.58 -25.17 14.31
CA SER A 63 -13.28 -23.88 14.90
C SER A 63 -13.08 -24.08 16.39
N ALA A 64 -11.95 -23.61 16.92
CA ALA A 64 -11.70 -23.59 18.35
C ALA A 64 -12.66 -22.59 18.99
N LEU A 65 -13.74 -23.10 19.60
CA LEU A 65 -14.44 -22.40 20.67
C LEU A 65 -13.42 -22.15 21.78
N SER A 66 -13.30 -20.90 22.23
CA SER A 66 -12.33 -20.47 23.22
C SER A 66 -12.47 -21.24 24.56
N ASP A 67 -11.34 -21.72 25.07
CA ASP A 67 -11.16 -22.54 26.29
C ASP A 67 -11.44 -21.81 27.64
N PHE A 68 -12.23 -20.74 27.67
CA PHE A 68 -12.42 -19.91 28.87
C PHE A 68 -13.87 -19.74 29.35
N ALA A 69 -14.80 -20.63 28.97
CA ALA A 69 -16.16 -20.63 29.53
C ALA A 69 -16.29 -21.69 30.64
N PRO A 70 -16.57 -21.33 31.91
CA PRO A 70 -16.75 -22.30 32.98
C PRO A 70 -18.03 -23.13 32.78
N ILE A 71 -17.89 -24.46 32.91
CA ILE A 71 -18.83 -25.50 32.46
C ILE A 71 -20.14 -25.60 33.26
N ASN A 72 -20.32 -24.91 34.39
CA ASN A 72 -21.57 -25.04 35.18
C ASN A 72 -21.98 -23.73 35.87
N GLN A 73 -22.63 -22.82 35.14
CA GLN A 73 -23.33 -21.69 35.75
C GLN A 73 -24.83 -21.99 35.87
N ARG A 74 -25.30 -22.34 37.08
CA ARG A 74 -26.74 -22.44 37.39
C ARG A 74 -27.35 -21.04 37.32
N VAL A 75 -27.98 -20.71 36.20
CA VAL A 75 -28.72 -19.46 36.04
C VAL A 75 -30.04 -19.55 36.81
N LYS A 76 -30.11 -18.91 37.98
CA LYS A 76 -31.39 -18.62 38.65
C LYS A 76 -32.24 -17.76 37.71
N ARG A 77 -33.34 -18.32 37.19
CA ARG A 77 -34.36 -17.58 36.42
C ARG A 77 -34.98 -16.50 37.29
N ARG A 78 -34.40 -15.30 37.25
CA ARG A 78 -35.01 -14.09 37.82
C ARG A 78 -36.09 -13.64 36.85
N ARG A 79 -37.37 -13.78 37.23
CA ARG A 79 -38.50 -13.14 36.52
C ARG A 79 -38.32 -11.62 36.64
N ARG A 80 -37.62 -11.01 35.68
CA ARG A 80 -37.73 -9.57 35.40
C ARG A 80 -38.93 -9.39 34.48
N GLY A 81 -39.86 -8.52 34.86
CA GLY A 81 -41.05 -8.20 34.05
C GLY A 81 -40.66 -7.87 32.62
N LEU A 82 -41.05 -8.74 31.69
CA LEU A 82 -40.89 -8.52 30.26
C LEU A 82 -42.09 -7.71 29.78
N LEU A 83 -41.87 -6.45 29.45
CA LEU A 83 -42.72 -5.74 28.48
C LEU A 83 -42.76 -6.57 27.16
N PRO A 84 -43.88 -6.57 26.43
CA PRO A 84 -44.05 -7.40 25.23
C PRO A 84 -42.96 -7.11 24.19
N PRO A 85 -42.42 -8.15 23.49
CA PRO A 85 -41.24 -8.04 22.61
C PRO A 85 -41.38 -6.95 21.53
N ARG A 86 -42.59 -6.78 20.97
CA ARG A 86 -42.90 -5.72 19.99
C ARG A 86 -42.66 -4.30 20.49
N ARG A 87 -42.87 -4.01 21.78
CA ARG A 87 -42.65 -2.64 22.33
C ARG A 87 -41.17 -2.32 22.50
N ARG A 88 -40.31 -3.32 22.75
CA ARG A 88 -38.86 -3.11 22.80
C ARG A 88 -38.28 -2.79 21.43
N GLU A 89 -38.74 -3.49 20.39
CA GLU A 89 -38.33 -3.24 19.00
C GLU A 89 -38.79 -1.86 18.53
N LEU A 90 -40.04 -1.47 18.81
CA LEU A 90 -40.55 -0.16 18.42
C LEU A 90 -39.87 0.98 19.17
N LEU A 91 -39.68 0.86 20.48
CA LEU A 91 -38.93 1.84 21.28
C LEU A 91 -37.48 1.95 20.81
N TYR A 92 -36.87 0.81 20.48
CA TYR A 92 -35.52 0.78 19.92
C TYR A 92 -35.45 1.53 18.60
N HIS A 93 -36.35 1.29 17.64
CA HIS A 93 -36.37 2.02 16.38
C HIS A 93 -36.70 3.51 16.55
N VAL A 94 -37.68 3.85 17.40
CA VAL A 94 -38.09 5.24 17.66
C VAL A 94 -36.99 6.06 18.34
N VAL A 95 -36.16 5.46 19.19
CA VAL A 95 -35.04 6.17 19.84
C VAL A 95 -33.77 6.11 18.98
N ARG A 96 -33.54 5.00 18.29
CA ARG A 96 -32.34 4.77 17.48
C ARG A 96 -32.22 5.75 16.32
N TRP A 97 -33.29 5.97 15.55
CA TRP A 97 -33.23 6.82 14.35
C TRP A 97 -32.99 8.31 14.65
N PRO A 98 -33.66 8.94 15.64
CA PRO A 98 -33.34 10.32 16.04
C PRO A 98 -31.93 10.45 16.64
N LEU A 99 -31.48 9.46 17.42
CA LEU A 99 -30.13 9.47 17.99
C LEU A 99 -29.05 9.30 16.92
N LEU A 100 -29.28 8.43 15.93
CA LEU A 100 -28.44 8.34 14.72
C LEU A 100 -28.48 9.64 13.91
N GLY A 101 -29.67 10.24 13.74
CA GLY A 101 -29.82 11.51 13.03
C GLY A 101 -29.03 12.65 13.68
N LEU A 102 -29.14 12.80 15.01
CA LEU A 102 -28.35 13.77 15.77
C LEU A 102 -26.85 13.50 15.64
N LEU A 103 -26.45 12.22 15.70
CA LEU A 103 -25.06 11.83 15.52
C LEU A 103 -24.52 12.18 14.13
N PHE A 104 -25.25 11.81 13.07
CA PHE A 104 -24.88 12.15 11.69
C PHE A 104 -24.81 13.66 11.50
N LEU A 105 -25.69 14.42 12.13
CA LEU A 105 -25.69 15.88 12.10
C LEU A 105 -24.43 16.45 12.77
N VAL A 106 -24.03 15.94 13.94
CA VAL A 106 -22.76 16.36 14.59
C VAL A 106 -21.56 16.04 13.72
N ILE A 107 -21.47 14.82 13.18
CA ILE A 107 -20.37 14.42 12.28
C ILE A 107 -20.35 15.28 11.01
N PHE A 108 -21.52 15.60 10.46
CA PHE A 108 -21.65 16.47 9.30
C PHE A 108 -21.11 17.86 9.58
N PHE A 109 -21.46 18.47 10.73
CA PHE A 109 -20.94 19.78 11.11
C PHE A 109 -19.43 19.77 11.39
N GLU A 110 -18.90 18.76 12.07
CA GLU A 110 -17.46 18.58 12.28
C GLU A 110 -16.70 18.44 10.95
N PHE A 111 -17.23 17.61 10.04
CA PHE A 111 -16.66 17.42 8.71
C PHE A 111 -16.73 18.70 7.87
N TYR A 112 -17.85 19.42 7.91
CA TYR A 112 -17.99 20.70 7.22
C TYR A 112 -17.00 21.74 7.74
N ALA A 113 -16.88 21.89 9.08
CA ALA A 113 -15.92 22.77 9.71
C ALA A 113 -14.48 22.39 9.31
N TYR A 114 -14.16 21.09 9.26
CA TYR A 114 -12.88 20.60 8.80
C TYR A 114 -12.58 21.04 7.37
N VAL A 115 -13.49 20.75 6.43
CA VAL A 115 -13.33 21.12 5.02
C VAL A 115 -13.20 22.64 4.87
N TRP A 116 -14.01 23.42 5.59
CA TRP A 116 -13.96 24.88 5.56
C TRP A 116 -12.60 25.42 5.99
N ILE A 117 -12.05 24.95 7.12
CA ILE A 117 -10.70 25.33 7.58
C ILE A 117 -9.65 24.98 6.53
N ARG A 118 -9.75 23.80 5.90
CA ARG A 118 -8.83 23.39 4.82
C ARG A 118 -8.89 24.34 3.63
N GLN A 119 -10.09 24.79 3.22
CA GLN A 119 -10.22 25.77 2.15
C GLN A 119 -9.66 27.14 2.54
N CYS A 120 -9.87 27.59 3.78
CA CYS A 120 -9.25 28.82 4.28
C CYS A 120 -7.72 28.76 4.22
N VAL A 121 -7.11 27.66 4.69
CA VAL A 121 -5.65 27.46 4.61
C VAL A 121 -5.17 27.45 3.14
N ASN A 122 -5.87 26.73 2.25
CA ASN A 122 -5.52 26.67 0.83
C ASN A 122 -5.61 28.06 0.17
N ALA A 123 -6.66 28.84 0.47
CA ALA A 123 -6.83 30.19 -0.06
C ALA A 123 -5.73 31.13 0.43
N LEU A 124 -5.41 31.12 1.72
CA LEU A 124 -4.33 31.91 2.30
C LEU A 124 -2.97 31.55 1.69
N GLU A 125 -2.68 30.26 1.56
CA GLU A 125 -1.44 29.81 0.93
C GLU A 125 -1.38 30.19 -0.54
N TRP A 126 -2.49 30.07 -1.27
CA TRP A 126 -2.55 30.48 -2.66
C TRP A 126 -2.28 31.98 -2.80
N LEU A 127 -2.95 32.81 -2.01
CA LEU A 127 -2.74 34.26 -2.00
C LEU A 127 -1.28 34.64 -1.67
N LEU A 128 -0.64 33.94 -0.73
CA LEU A 128 0.75 34.20 -0.35
C LEU A 128 1.75 33.68 -1.38
N ALA A 129 1.49 32.51 -1.94
CA ALA A 129 2.39 31.82 -2.85
C ALA A 129 2.43 32.41 -4.26
N TRP A 130 1.29 32.90 -4.75
CA TRP A 130 1.13 33.32 -6.16
C TRP A 130 1.42 34.81 -6.40
N ARG A 131 1.91 35.53 -5.39
CA ARG A 131 2.26 36.95 -5.51
C ARG A 131 3.66 37.15 -6.12
N GLY A 132 3.76 38.09 -7.07
CA GLY A 132 5.02 38.60 -7.61
C GLY A 132 5.91 37.54 -8.26
N LYS A 133 7.22 37.61 -8.01
CA LYS A 133 8.22 36.70 -8.59
C LYS A 133 8.01 35.24 -8.15
N LYS A 134 7.50 34.98 -6.95
CA LYS A 134 7.16 33.63 -6.45
C LYS A 134 6.12 32.94 -7.33
N GLY A 135 5.10 33.68 -7.76
CA GLY A 135 4.05 33.15 -8.64
C GLY A 135 4.60 32.73 -10.00
N LYS A 136 5.48 33.54 -10.60
CA LYS A 136 6.13 33.22 -11.89
C LYS A 136 7.00 31.96 -11.80
N LEU A 137 7.84 31.84 -10.77
CA LEU A 137 8.68 30.64 -10.56
C LEU A 137 7.84 29.38 -10.35
N ARG A 138 6.73 29.49 -9.60
CA ARG A 138 5.77 28.38 -9.43
C ARG A 138 5.04 28.02 -10.73
N ALA A 139 4.74 29.01 -11.58
CA ALA A 139 4.14 28.75 -12.88
C ALA A 139 5.12 27.99 -13.79
N ASN A 140 6.40 28.40 -13.83
CA ASN A 140 7.44 27.70 -14.58
C ASN A 140 7.60 26.25 -14.10
N LEU A 141 7.61 26.03 -12.78
CA LEU A 141 7.64 24.67 -12.20
C LEU A 141 6.46 23.79 -12.64
N ARG A 142 5.26 24.37 -12.79
CA ARG A 142 4.08 23.65 -13.26
C ARG A 142 4.08 23.39 -14.77
N GLN A 143 4.85 24.17 -15.53
CA GLN A 143 4.95 24.05 -16.98
C GLN A 143 6.03 23.06 -17.42
N ALA A 144 6.98 22.71 -16.54
CA ALA A 144 8.03 21.75 -16.81
C ALA A 144 7.44 20.38 -17.22
N ARG A 145 7.94 19.83 -18.33
CA ARG A 145 7.48 18.55 -18.89
C ARG A 145 8.45 17.41 -18.61
N THR A 146 9.70 17.73 -18.35
CA THR A 146 10.75 16.75 -18.03
C THR A 146 11.24 16.94 -16.60
N TYR A 147 11.82 15.87 -16.03
CA TYR A 147 12.42 15.93 -14.71
C TYR A 147 13.58 16.94 -14.64
N GLU A 148 14.40 17.02 -15.68
CA GLU A 148 15.54 17.95 -15.73
C GLU A 148 15.08 19.42 -15.79
N GLU A 149 14.06 19.73 -16.59
CA GLU A 149 13.43 21.07 -16.60
C GLU A 149 12.86 21.43 -15.22
N TRP A 150 12.16 20.48 -14.60
CA TRP A 150 11.59 20.67 -13.27
C TRP A 150 12.68 20.89 -12.22
N LYS A 151 13.76 20.10 -12.26
CA LYS A 151 14.90 20.19 -11.35
C LYS A 151 15.59 21.55 -11.44
N GLU A 152 15.81 22.05 -12.65
CA GLU A 152 16.42 23.36 -12.86
C GLU A 152 15.51 24.49 -12.37
N ALA A 153 14.20 24.41 -12.66
CA ALA A 153 13.23 25.38 -12.16
C ALA A 153 13.13 25.36 -10.62
N VAL A 154 13.28 24.17 -10.00
CA VAL A 154 13.31 24.04 -8.53
C VAL A 154 14.57 24.69 -7.98
N ARG A 155 15.74 24.46 -8.58
CA ARG A 155 17.00 25.06 -8.15
C ARG A 155 16.90 26.59 -8.07
N ILE A 156 16.38 27.22 -9.12
CA ILE A 156 16.15 28.66 -9.17
C ILE A 156 15.15 29.11 -8.06
N MET A 157 14.15 28.28 -7.75
CA MET A 157 13.18 28.58 -6.70
C MET A 157 13.77 28.44 -5.30
N ASP A 158 14.54 27.39 -5.03
CA ASP A 158 15.25 27.16 -3.76
C ASP A 158 16.23 28.30 -3.49
N GLU A 159 17.01 28.71 -4.50
CA GLU A 159 17.95 29.84 -4.42
C GLU A 159 17.20 31.14 -4.10
N TYR A 160 16.12 31.44 -4.83
CA TYR A 160 15.32 32.64 -4.60
C TYR A 160 14.66 32.69 -3.22
N LEU A 161 14.30 31.54 -2.64
CA LEU A 161 13.70 31.45 -1.31
C LEU A 161 14.73 31.39 -0.18
N GLY A 162 16.01 31.23 -0.51
CA GLY A 162 17.11 31.09 0.44
C GLY A 162 17.12 29.72 1.12
N PHE A 163 16.64 28.68 0.44
CA PHE A 163 16.62 27.31 0.95
C PHE A 163 17.99 26.64 0.84
N ASP A 164 18.83 27.06 -0.11
CA ASP A 164 20.18 26.53 -0.25
C ASP A 164 21.10 26.91 0.93
N GLU A 165 20.92 28.09 1.52
CA GLU A 165 21.62 28.48 2.76
C GLU A 165 21.31 27.49 3.90
N TRP A 166 20.05 27.03 4.00
CA TRP A 166 19.67 26.04 5.01
C TRP A 166 20.31 24.67 4.74
N LYS A 167 20.53 24.28 3.48
CA LYS A 167 21.20 23.01 3.13
C LYS A 167 22.67 23.00 3.54
N GLN A 168 23.33 24.16 3.56
CA GLN A 168 24.74 24.33 3.95
C GLN A 168 24.95 24.26 5.46
N VAL A 169 23.94 24.61 6.26
CA VAL A 169 24.01 24.51 7.72
C VAL A 169 23.78 23.08 8.14
N ASP A 170 24.84 22.40 8.62
CA ASP A 170 24.76 21.01 9.08
C ASP A 170 23.77 20.83 10.24
N GLU A 171 23.74 21.78 11.17
CA GLU A 171 22.98 21.68 12.42
C GLU A 171 21.46 21.62 12.18
N ASP A 172 20.81 20.61 12.77
CA ASP A 172 19.36 20.49 12.78
C ASP A 172 18.89 19.58 13.95
N PRO A 173 17.77 19.89 14.63
CA PRO A 173 17.28 19.06 15.74
C PRO A 173 16.74 17.69 15.34
N TYR A 174 16.44 17.46 14.06
CA TYR A 174 15.73 16.27 13.60
C TYR A 174 16.66 15.11 13.19
N TYR A 175 17.98 15.30 13.26
CA TYR A 175 18.98 14.24 13.06
C TYR A 175 20.27 14.55 13.83
N ASP A 176 21.06 13.52 14.17
CA ASP A 176 22.36 13.69 14.83
C ASP A 176 23.45 14.00 13.81
N TRP A 177 23.54 15.29 13.46
CA TRP A 177 24.52 15.81 12.52
C TRP A 177 25.97 15.58 12.97
N THR A 178 26.24 15.54 14.29
CA THR A 178 27.59 15.32 14.81
C THR A 178 28.04 13.90 14.53
N LEU A 179 27.17 12.92 14.78
CA LEU A 179 27.43 11.52 14.49
C LEU A 179 27.59 11.30 12.98
N VAL A 180 26.70 11.82 12.14
CA VAL A 180 26.79 11.71 10.68
C VAL A 180 28.11 12.28 10.17
N LYS A 181 28.50 13.47 10.62
CA LYS A 181 29.76 14.12 10.24
C LYS A 181 30.99 13.32 10.66
N LYS A 182 30.96 12.73 11.85
CA LYS A 182 32.04 11.86 12.35
C LYS A 182 32.18 10.59 11.51
N VAL A 183 31.06 9.92 11.20
CA VAL A 183 31.06 8.71 10.37
C VAL A 183 31.52 9.03 8.95
N TYR A 184 30.99 10.08 8.33
CA TYR A 184 31.41 10.54 7.00
C TYR A 184 32.93 10.77 6.92
N ARG A 185 33.50 11.52 7.88
CA ARG A 185 34.95 11.76 7.94
C ARG A 185 35.76 10.48 8.13
N SER A 186 35.25 9.55 8.94
CA SER A 186 35.92 8.28 9.22
C SER A 186 35.95 7.39 7.97
N LEU A 187 34.80 7.22 7.29
CA LEU A 187 34.71 6.46 6.03
C LEU A 187 35.66 7.04 4.98
N ARG A 188 35.61 8.35 4.77
CA ARG A 188 36.47 9.04 3.80
C ARG A 188 37.95 8.90 4.14
N SER A 189 38.32 8.99 5.42
CA SER A 189 39.72 8.84 5.86
C SER A 189 40.23 7.42 5.69
N PHE A 190 39.46 6.40 6.09
CA PHE A 190 39.86 5.00 5.93
C PHE A 190 39.95 4.59 4.46
N ARG A 191 38.99 5.03 3.63
CA ARG A 191 39.03 4.79 2.18
C ARG A 191 40.22 5.46 1.51
N ALA A 192 40.56 6.70 1.89
CA ALA A 192 41.73 7.41 1.36
C ALA A 192 43.07 6.75 1.76
N LYS A 193 43.10 6.03 2.88
CA LYS A 193 44.26 5.26 3.36
C LYS A 193 44.29 3.83 2.81
N ASP A 194 43.32 3.45 1.98
CA ASP A 194 43.12 2.08 1.51
C ASP A 194 43.02 1.05 2.68
N ASP A 195 42.38 1.44 3.79
CA ASP A 195 42.17 0.57 4.95
C ASP A 195 40.81 -0.13 4.87
N ALA A 196 40.78 -1.31 4.24
CA ALA A 196 39.55 -2.07 4.06
C ALA A 196 38.89 -2.51 5.37
N ARG A 197 39.67 -2.83 6.41
CA ARG A 197 39.12 -3.25 7.70
C ARG A 197 38.52 -2.09 8.47
N GLY A 198 39.16 -0.92 8.43
CA GLY A 198 38.62 0.31 8.99
C GLY A 198 37.29 0.71 8.35
N VAL A 199 37.21 0.69 7.01
CA VAL A 199 35.96 0.96 6.28
C VAL A 199 34.86 -0.05 6.67
N LEU A 200 35.19 -1.34 6.68
CA LEU A 200 34.24 -2.40 7.04
C LEU A 200 33.65 -2.19 8.44
N GLY A 201 34.51 -1.92 9.43
CA GLY A 201 34.07 -1.72 10.82
C GLY A 201 33.17 -0.50 11.00
N VAL A 202 33.39 0.58 10.24
CA VAL A 202 32.49 1.75 10.28
C VAL A 202 31.15 1.44 9.61
N LEU A 203 31.17 0.76 8.45
CA LEU A 203 29.94 0.40 7.72
C LEU A 203 29.04 -0.55 8.51
N GLU A 204 29.61 -1.49 9.27
CA GLU A 204 28.84 -2.39 10.14
C GLU A 204 28.03 -1.65 11.23
N VAL A 205 28.48 -0.46 11.62
CA VAL A 205 27.79 0.37 12.60
C VAL A 205 26.76 1.28 11.94
N CYS A 206 27.07 1.88 10.78
CA CYS A 206 26.24 2.92 10.19
C CYS A 206 25.14 2.41 9.23
N ILE A 207 25.26 1.20 8.68
CA ILE A 207 24.23 0.62 7.81
C ILE A 207 23.10 0.05 8.67
N ARG A 208 22.15 0.91 9.03
CA ARG A 208 20.96 0.58 9.82
C ARG A 208 19.79 1.47 9.39
N ALA A 209 18.58 0.96 9.53
CA ALA A 209 17.35 1.75 9.33
C ALA A 209 17.37 3.03 10.19
N ASN A 210 17.15 4.18 9.55
CA ASN A 210 17.11 5.50 10.16
C ASN A 210 18.34 5.84 11.03
N PHE A 211 19.53 5.45 10.55
CA PHE A 211 20.79 5.77 11.23
C PHE A 211 20.89 7.27 11.52
N ALA A 212 21.17 7.63 12.77
CA ALA A 212 21.27 9.03 13.23
C ALA A 212 20.05 9.92 12.92
N GLY A 213 18.87 9.37 12.61
CA GLY A 213 17.67 10.16 12.31
C GLY A 213 17.61 10.76 10.90
N ILE A 214 18.48 10.34 9.97
CA ILE A 214 18.57 10.92 8.61
C ILE A 214 17.32 10.68 7.75
N GLU A 215 16.38 9.84 8.17
CA GLU A 215 15.12 9.57 7.46
C GLU A 215 13.94 10.39 8.01
N SER A 216 14.21 11.32 8.93
CA SER A 216 13.17 12.19 9.48
C SER A 216 12.49 12.99 8.37
N THR A 217 11.18 12.81 8.20
CA THR A 217 10.40 13.51 7.15
C THR A 217 10.50 15.03 7.21
N ARG A 218 10.86 15.56 8.38
CA ARG A 218 10.93 16.99 8.63
C ARG A 218 12.06 17.68 7.84
N ILE A 219 13.25 17.08 7.78
CA ILE A 219 14.40 17.64 7.04
C ILE A 219 14.20 17.59 5.53
N TYR A 220 13.31 16.73 5.02
CA TYR A 220 12.94 16.71 3.59
C TYR A 220 11.81 17.70 3.26
N SER A 221 11.18 18.30 4.26
CA SER A 221 10.06 19.23 4.09
C SER A 221 10.47 20.71 3.98
N GLU A 222 11.75 21.03 4.17
CA GLU A 222 12.24 22.42 4.18
C GLU A 222 12.60 22.94 2.78
N THR A 223 12.90 22.06 1.83
CA THR A 223 13.33 22.40 0.47
C THR A 223 12.45 21.70 -0.58
N PHE A 224 12.47 22.18 -1.81
CA PHE A 224 11.75 21.51 -2.91
C PHE A 224 12.53 20.32 -3.47
N LEU A 225 13.86 20.40 -3.46
CA LEU A 225 14.76 19.34 -3.91
C LEU A 225 15.84 19.07 -2.84
N GLY A 226 16.16 17.79 -2.65
CA GLY A 226 17.24 17.34 -1.77
C GLY A 226 16.99 17.59 -0.28
N THR A 227 18.06 17.52 0.50
CA THR A 227 18.05 17.87 1.93
C THR A 227 19.38 18.53 2.32
N LYS A 228 19.80 18.40 3.58
CA LYS A 228 21.11 18.86 4.07
C LYS A 228 22.25 18.25 3.23
N ASN A 229 23.21 19.09 2.83
CA ASN A 229 24.38 18.65 2.05
C ASN A 229 25.21 17.60 2.78
N LEU A 230 25.27 17.66 4.12
CA LEU A 230 25.95 16.67 4.95
C LEU A 230 25.33 15.28 4.81
N ILE A 231 24.00 15.18 4.75
CA ILE A 231 23.30 13.89 4.61
C ILE A 231 23.54 13.33 3.21
N GLU A 232 23.43 14.16 2.16
CA GLU A 232 23.70 13.74 0.78
C GLU A 232 25.15 13.27 0.63
N SER A 233 26.12 14.05 1.11
CA SER A 233 27.55 13.69 1.09
C SER A 233 27.85 12.41 1.88
N TYR A 234 27.14 12.20 3.00
CA TYR A 234 27.25 10.96 3.78
C TYR A 234 26.73 9.76 3.00
N LEU A 235 25.56 9.84 2.38
CA LEU A 235 24.99 8.76 1.58
C LEU A 235 25.85 8.41 0.35
N ASP A 236 26.42 9.43 -0.30
CA ASP A 236 27.36 9.26 -1.41
C ASP A 236 28.64 8.55 -0.96
N GLU A 237 29.19 8.92 0.20
CA GLU A 237 30.38 8.27 0.76
C GLU A 237 30.09 6.84 1.22
N VAL A 238 28.91 6.56 1.82
CA VAL A 238 28.49 5.19 2.15
C VAL A 238 28.40 4.33 0.89
N THR A 239 27.81 4.86 -0.19
CA THR A 239 27.71 4.17 -1.48
C THR A 239 29.10 3.89 -2.06
N SER A 240 29.99 4.88 -2.01
CA SER A 240 31.38 4.75 -2.46
C SER A 240 32.16 3.73 -1.62
N ALA A 241 31.95 3.72 -0.30
CA ALA A 241 32.57 2.77 0.62
C ALA A 241 32.06 1.33 0.40
N LEU A 242 30.77 1.15 0.11
CA LEU A 242 30.20 -0.16 -0.26
C LEU A 242 30.79 -0.68 -1.57
N ALA A 243 30.93 0.18 -2.58
CA ALA A 243 31.58 -0.17 -3.85
C ALA A 243 33.05 -0.57 -3.63
N TYR A 244 33.77 0.20 -2.79
CA TYR A 244 35.14 -0.11 -2.41
C TYR A 244 35.28 -1.48 -1.72
N ILE A 245 34.42 -1.81 -0.75
CA ILE A 245 34.43 -3.14 -0.09
C ILE A 245 34.11 -4.27 -1.07
N ARG A 246 33.25 -4.03 -2.06
CA ARG A 246 32.96 -5.01 -3.12
C ARG A 246 34.21 -5.31 -3.95
N GLU A 247 34.99 -4.29 -4.30
CA GLU A 247 36.09 -4.37 -5.27
C GLU A 247 37.46 -4.71 -4.64
N THR A 248 37.71 -4.30 -3.40
CA THR A 248 39.02 -4.49 -2.73
C THR A 248 39.46 -5.96 -2.66
N SER A 249 40.74 -6.25 -2.92
CA SER A 249 41.30 -7.59 -2.77
C SER A 249 41.75 -7.92 -1.34
N GLN A 250 41.70 -6.94 -0.43
CA GLN A 250 42.16 -7.09 0.95
C GLN A 250 41.25 -7.94 1.85
N LEU A 251 40.02 -8.23 1.38
CA LEU A 251 39.02 -9.00 2.11
C LEU A 251 38.66 -10.27 1.34
N SER A 252 38.50 -11.38 2.06
CA SER A 252 38.08 -12.64 1.45
C SER A 252 36.63 -12.55 0.91
N PRO A 253 36.28 -13.33 -0.13
CA PRO A 253 34.91 -13.38 -0.64
C PRO A 253 33.87 -13.77 0.43
N GLU A 254 34.28 -14.60 1.41
CA GLU A 254 33.43 -15.03 2.52
C GLU A 254 33.15 -13.92 3.51
N GLU A 255 34.15 -13.10 3.86
CA GLU A 255 33.96 -11.91 4.69
C GLU A 255 33.03 -10.91 4.02
N LYS A 256 33.25 -10.62 2.73
CA LYS A 256 32.37 -9.74 1.95
C LYS A 256 30.93 -10.27 1.96
N ARG A 257 30.74 -11.57 1.69
CA ARG A 257 29.41 -12.20 1.69
C ARG A 257 28.72 -12.09 3.05
N ARG A 258 29.46 -12.33 4.14
CA ARG A 258 28.94 -12.19 5.52
C ARG A 258 28.52 -10.75 5.80
N PHE A 259 29.38 -9.79 5.49
CA PHE A 259 29.11 -8.37 5.64
C PHE A 259 27.87 -7.93 4.86
N PHE A 260 27.81 -8.17 3.54
CA PHE A 260 26.67 -7.75 2.72
C PHE A 260 25.36 -8.40 3.15
N ARG A 261 25.39 -9.65 3.63
CA ARG A 261 24.21 -10.31 4.21
C ARG A 261 23.74 -9.61 5.48
N SER A 262 24.66 -9.22 6.36
CA SER A 262 24.36 -8.48 7.60
C SER A 262 23.85 -7.07 7.28
N ALA A 263 24.55 -6.34 6.41
CA ALA A 263 24.18 -5.02 5.93
C ALA A 263 22.78 -4.99 5.32
N ASN A 264 22.45 -5.95 4.45
CA ASN A 264 21.11 -6.09 3.86
C ASN A 264 20.03 -6.36 4.93
N LYS A 265 20.34 -7.15 5.97
CA LYS A 265 19.41 -7.40 7.07
C LYS A 265 19.22 -6.16 7.96
N ASN A 266 20.26 -5.38 8.19
CA ASN A 266 20.19 -4.20 9.06
C ASN A 266 19.58 -2.98 8.35
N LEU A 267 19.85 -2.83 7.05
CA LEU A 267 19.30 -1.75 6.24
C LEU A 267 17.84 -1.99 5.89
N GLY A 268 17.40 -3.24 5.78
CA GLY A 268 16.02 -3.56 5.38
C GLY A 268 15.78 -3.44 3.88
N ALA A 269 14.51 -3.59 3.50
CA ALA A 269 14.08 -3.57 2.11
C ALA A 269 13.08 -2.42 1.85
N SER A 270 13.10 -1.95 0.61
CA SER A 270 12.08 -1.03 0.10
C SER A 270 10.91 -1.79 -0.50
N ALA A 271 9.70 -1.29 -0.34
CA ALA A 271 8.51 -1.86 -0.98
C ALA A 271 7.64 -0.77 -1.59
N LEU A 272 7.28 -0.94 -2.86
CA LEU A 272 6.26 -0.12 -3.50
C LEU A 272 4.87 -0.65 -3.12
N CYS A 273 4.11 0.16 -2.39
CA CYS A 273 2.78 -0.14 -1.90
C CYS A 273 1.76 0.66 -2.71
N LEU A 274 0.88 -0.03 -3.43
CA LEU A 274 -0.09 0.58 -4.33
C LEU A 274 -1.47 0.43 -3.71
N SER A 275 -2.00 1.52 -3.18
CA SER A 275 -3.32 1.54 -2.56
C SER A 275 -4.43 1.27 -3.59
N GLY A 276 -5.49 0.59 -3.15
CA GLY A 276 -6.71 0.40 -3.93
C GLY A 276 -7.53 1.68 -3.99
N GLY A 277 -8.26 1.90 -5.09
CA GLY A 277 -9.13 3.07 -5.24
C GLY A 277 -10.12 2.98 -6.39
N ALA A 278 -10.72 1.80 -6.57
CA ALA A 278 -11.62 1.48 -7.69
C ALA A 278 -10.99 1.90 -9.04
N SER A 279 -11.67 2.67 -9.90
CA SER A 279 -11.13 3.14 -11.18
C SER A 279 -10.11 4.28 -11.07
N PHE A 280 -10.00 5.00 -9.93
CA PHE A 280 -8.84 5.88 -9.65
C PHE A 280 -7.57 5.05 -9.43
N GLY A 281 -7.81 3.78 -9.13
CA GLY A 281 -7.07 2.69 -9.67
C GLY A 281 -6.69 2.79 -11.18
N TYR A 282 -6.40 3.90 -11.86
CA TYR A 282 -5.62 3.89 -13.13
C TYR A 282 -4.55 5.02 -13.20
N TYR A 283 -4.40 5.80 -12.11
CA TYR A 283 -3.37 6.85 -11.95
C TYR A 283 -1.94 6.44 -11.53
N HIS A 284 -1.71 5.28 -10.93
CA HIS A 284 -0.34 4.75 -10.66
C HIS A 284 0.53 4.64 -11.97
N PHE A 285 -0.05 4.90 -13.19
CA PHE A 285 0.47 4.70 -14.55
C PHE A 285 1.34 5.85 -14.95
N GLY A 286 1.25 6.94 -14.18
CA GLY A 286 2.28 7.96 -14.13
C GLY A 286 3.27 7.86 -12.97
N VAL A 287 3.07 7.02 -11.93
CA VAL A 287 3.96 7.01 -10.74
C VAL A 287 5.12 6.04 -10.89
N VAL A 288 4.80 4.80 -11.24
CA VAL A 288 5.72 3.94 -11.97
C VAL A 288 5.52 4.35 -13.44
N PRO A 289 6.48 4.25 -14.38
CA PRO A 289 6.09 4.14 -15.78
C PRO A 289 5.08 2.99 -15.81
N GLY A 290 3.80 3.32 -15.87
CA GLY A 290 2.67 2.43 -15.70
C GLY A 290 2.21 1.93 -14.31
N THR A 291 0.89 1.98 -14.08
CA THR A 291 -0.11 1.17 -13.38
C THR A 291 -1.42 1.86 -12.89
N SER A 292 -2.60 1.28 -12.71
CA SER A 292 -3.35 1.42 -11.45
C SER A 292 -4.49 0.43 -11.39
N ALA A 293 -5.06 0.30 -10.18
CA ALA A 293 -5.74 -0.82 -9.57
C ALA A 293 -4.69 -1.66 -8.85
N GLY A 294 -4.23 -1.16 -7.70
CA GLY A 294 -2.94 -1.49 -7.08
C GLY A 294 -2.54 -2.96 -7.10
N GLY A 295 -3.47 -3.90 -6.86
CA GLY A 295 -3.22 -5.35 -6.99
C GLY A 295 -3.06 -5.85 -8.43
N LEU A 296 -3.97 -5.50 -9.34
CA LEU A 296 -3.92 -5.85 -10.78
C LEU A 296 -2.62 -5.42 -11.43
N VAL A 297 -2.15 -4.29 -10.96
CA VAL A 297 -0.98 -3.55 -11.38
C VAL A 297 0.32 -4.06 -10.85
N ALA A 298 0.33 -4.34 -9.55
CA ALA A 298 1.48 -4.98 -8.94
C ALA A 298 1.68 -6.33 -9.63
N ALA A 299 0.58 -7.04 -9.93
CA ALA A 299 0.64 -8.26 -10.72
C ALA A 299 1.11 -8.04 -12.16
N PHE A 300 0.63 -7.01 -12.85
CA PHE A 300 1.11 -6.67 -14.20
C PHE A 300 2.63 -6.46 -14.23
N VAL A 301 3.16 -5.68 -13.27
CA VAL A 301 4.60 -5.41 -13.13
C VAL A 301 5.38 -6.65 -12.65
N CYS A 302 4.82 -7.47 -11.76
CA CYS A 302 5.52 -8.63 -11.20
C CYS A 302 5.46 -9.88 -12.09
N THR A 303 4.60 -9.91 -13.11
CA THR A 303 4.49 -11.04 -14.05
C THR A 303 5.28 -10.83 -15.34
N ARG A 304 5.73 -9.61 -15.62
CA ARG A 304 6.45 -9.22 -16.85
C ARG A 304 7.86 -8.75 -16.56
N THR A 305 8.77 -8.96 -17.50
CA THR A 305 10.16 -8.49 -17.49
C THR A 305 10.26 -6.99 -17.75
N ASP A 306 11.41 -6.37 -17.49
CA ASP A 306 11.59 -4.93 -17.71
C ASP A 306 11.49 -4.55 -19.18
N GLU A 307 11.93 -5.43 -20.08
CA GLU A 307 11.83 -5.28 -21.53
C GLU A 307 10.37 -5.27 -21.97
N GLU A 308 9.59 -6.28 -21.54
CA GLU A 308 8.15 -6.37 -21.83
C GLU A 308 7.39 -5.14 -21.29
N LEU A 309 7.75 -4.66 -20.10
CA LEU A 309 7.12 -3.49 -19.49
C LEU A 309 7.42 -2.21 -20.28
N LYS A 310 8.67 -1.97 -20.70
CA LYS A 310 9.03 -0.77 -21.48
C LYS A 310 8.21 -0.64 -22.76
N GLU A 311 7.87 -1.76 -23.39
CA GLU A 311 7.06 -1.77 -24.62
C GLU A 311 5.57 -1.63 -24.35
N LEU A 312 5.06 -2.23 -23.27
CA LEU A 312 3.62 -2.25 -22.97
C LEU A 312 3.11 -0.98 -22.28
N LEU A 313 3.99 -0.21 -21.64
CA LEU A 313 3.63 0.97 -20.85
C LEU A 313 3.48 2.22 -21.71
N VAL A 314 2.60 2.10 -22.69
CA VAL A 314 2.29 3.12 -23.69
C VAL A 314 0.82 3.53 -23.61
N PRO A 315 0.43 4.70 -24.14
CA PRO A 315 -0.96 5.16 -24.06
C PRO A 315 -2.01 4.17 -24.59
N GLN A 316 -1.66 3.32 -25.58
CA GLN A 316 -2.55 2.28 -26.12
C GLN A 316 -3.02 1.28 -25.05
N LEU A 317 -2.28 1.12 -23.95
CA LEU A 317 -2.68 0.27 -22.83
C LEU A 317 -4.03 0.69 -22.23
N ALA A 318 -4.39 1.97 -22.35
CA ALA A 318 -5.67 2.49 -21.88
C ALA A 318 -6.89 1.78 -22.51
N GLU A 319 -6.75 1.19 -23.70
CA GLU A 319 -7.82 0.42 -24.33
C GLU A 319 -8.18 -0.87 -23.58
N ARG A 320 -7.22 -1.43 -22.83
CA ARG A 320 -7.41 -2.64 -22.01
C ARG A 320 -7.86 -2.33 -20.58
N ILE A 321 -7.81 -1.06 -20.19
CA ILE A 321 -8.21 -0.56 -18.88
C ILE A 321 -9.74 -0.45 -18.83
N THR A 322 -10.39 -1.29 -18.03
CA THR A 322 -11.86 -1.28 -17.87
C THR A 322 -12.26 -1.35 -16.39
N ALA A 323 -13.47 -0.92 -16.06
CA ALA A 323 -13.99 -1.03 -14.70
C ALA A 323 -14.22 -2.49 -14.30
N CYS A 324 -14.21 -2.77 -12.99
CA CYS A 324 -14.57 -4.09 -12.46
C CYS A 324 -16.01 -4.44 -12.85
N GLU A 325 -16.21 -5.67 -13.29
CA GLU A 325 -17.51 -6.26 -13.67
C GLU A 325 -17.74 -7.55 -12.87
N ASP A 326 -18.71 -8.38 -13.28
CA ASP A 326 -18.98 -9.69 -12.71
C ASP A 326 -17.69 -10.55 -12.56
N PRO A 327 -17.55 -11.33 -11.45
CA PRO A 327 -16.32 -12.07 -11.16
C PRO A 327 -15.81 -12.94 -12.32
N PHE A 328 -16.72 -13.55 -13.07
CA PHE A 328 -16.40 -14.40 -14.22
C PHE A 328 -15.80 -13.63 -15.39
N ARG A 329 -16.42 -12.50 -15.77
CA ARG A 329 -15.92 -11.63 -16.85
C ARG A 329 -14.61 -10.96 -16.43
N TRP A 330 -14.51 -10.58 -15.16
CA TRP A 330 -13.30 -9.99 -14.60
C TRP A 330 -12.13 -10.99 -14.56
N ALA A 331 -12.37 -12.27 -14.28
CA ALA A 331 -11.34 -13.31 -14.34
C ALA A 331 -10.71 -13.46 -15.74
N ARG A 332 -11.53 -13.46 -16.78
CA ARG A 332 -11.06 -13.48 -18.18
C ARG A 332 -10.17 -12.28 -18.49
N LYS A 333 -10.58 -11.08 -18.09
CA LYS A 333 -9.80 -9.85 -18.29
C LYS A 333 -8.50 -9.85 -17.48
N ALA A 334 -8.56 -10.28 -16.22
CA ALA A 334 -7.42 -10.33 -15.32
C ALA A 334 -6.32 -11.27 -15.84
N CYS A 335 -6.68 -12.34 -16.57
CA CYS A 335 -5.70 -13.23 -17.20
C CYS A 335 -4.72 -12.48 -18.11
N TRP A 336 -5.15 -11.46 -18.85
CA TRP A 336 -4.22 -10.69 -19.66
C TRP A 336 -3.19 -9.95 -18.78
N PHE A 337 -3.65 -9.30 -17.71
CA PHE A 337 -2.77 -8.60 -16.78
C PHE A 337 -1.81 -9.54 -16.03
N THR A 338 -2.19 -10.79 -15.80
CA THR A 338 -1.36 -11.77 -15.07
C THR A 338 -0.60 -12.76 -15.97
N ARG A 339 -0.60 -12.58 -17.30
CA ARG A 339 -0.06 -13.55 -18.28
C ARG A 339 -0.66 -14.96 -18.12
N GLY A 340 -1.96 -15.01 -17.90
CA GLY A 340 -2.75 -16.22 -17.75
C GLY A 340 -2.79 -16.68 -16.30
N SER A 341 -2.79 -18.00 -16.12
CA SER A 341 -2.87 -18.63 -14.80
C SER A 341 -1.49 -18.83 -14.16
N LEU A 342 -0.73 -17.73 -14.05
CA LEU A 342 0.51 -17.72 -13.29
C LEU A 342 0.24 -17.77 -11.78
N THR A 343 1.08 -18.52 -11.08
CA THR A 343 1.14 -18.53 -9.63
C THR A 343 2.13 -17.49 -9.09
N PHE A 344 2.04 -17.16 -7.80
CA PHE A 344 3.01 -16.26 -7.15
C PHE A 344 4.44 -16.79 -7.24
N ARG A 345 4.65 -18.11 -7.12
CA ARG A 345 5.97 -18.74 -7.27
C ARG A 345 6.49 -18.62 -8.70
N GLU A 346 5.66 -18.93 -9.70
CA GLU A 346 6.02 -18.84 -11.11
C GLU A 346 6.38 -17.40 -11.52
N ALA A 347 5.59 -16.41 -11.06
CA ALA A 347 5.88 -15.00 -11.31
C ALA A 347 7.20 -14.56 -10.67
N TYR A 348 7.46 -14.95 -9.42
CA TYR A 348 8.72 -14.65 -8.74
C TYR A 348 9.93 -15.29 -9.43
N GLN A 349 9.83 -16.55 -9.86
CA GLN A 349 10.89 -17.23 -10.60
C GLN A 349 11.19 -16.58 -11.95
N ARG A 350 10.17 -16.00 -12.60
CA ARG A 350 10.31 -15.31 -13.88
C ARG A 350 10.96 -13.94 -13.75
N THR A 351 10.53 -13.12 -12.78
CA THR A 351 10.90 -11.70 -12.72
C THR A 351 11.84 -11.34 -11.57
N GLY A 352 11.98 -12.21 -10.57
CA GLY A 352 12.66 -11.90 -9.32
C GLY A 352 11.92 -10.91 -8.42
N ARG A 353 10.74 -10.43 -8.81
CA ARG A 353 9.96 -9.42 -8.06
C ARG A 353 8.98 -10.09 -7.10
N VAL A 354 8.97 -9.62 -5.86
CA VAL A 354 8.09 -10.14 -4.81
C VAL A 354 6.71 -9.47 -4.92
N LEU A 355 5.73 -10.20 -5.47
CA LEU A 355 4.34 -9.77 -5.48
C LEU A 355 3.65 -10.06 -4.13
N ASN A 356 2.97 -9.06 -3.59
CA ASN A 356 2.16 -9.15 -2.37
C ASN A 356 0.74 -8.65 -2.63
N ILE A 357 -0.27 -9.46 -2.30
CA ILE A 357 -1.69 -9.09 -2.41
C ILE A 357 -2.39 -9.35 -1.07
N SER A 358 -3.08 -8.34 -0.53
CA SER A 358 -3.83 -8.47 0.73
C SER A 358 -5.27 -8.90 0.48
N VAL A 359 -5.75 -9.86 1.27
CA VAL A 359 -7.14 -10.32 1.22
C VAL A 359 -7.65 -10.59 2.63
N ILE A 360 -8.96 -10.48 2.84
CA ILE A 360 -9.62 -10.79 4.11
C ILE A 360 -10.59 -11.95 3.90
N PRO A 361 -10.55 -13.00 4.73
CA PRO A 361 -11.59 -14.02 4.72
C PRO A 361 -12.96 -13.43 5.04
N PHE A 362 -14.03 -14.03 4.51
CA PHE A 362 -15.40 -13.60 4.77
C PHE A 362 -15.75 -13.61 6.26
N ASP A 363 -15.15 -14.55 7.00
CA ASP A 363 -15.27 -14.66 8.44
C ASP A 363 -14.81 -13.39 9.17
N GLN A 364 -15.67 -12.91 10.07
CA GLN A 364 -15.50 -11.63 10.75
C GLN A 364 -14.28 -11.61 11.68
N HIS A 365 -13.87 -12.75 12.23
CA HIS A 365 -12.78 -12.80 13.20
C HIS A 365 -11.42 -13.12 12.58
N SER A 366 -11.39 -13.59 11.33
CA SER A 366 -10.15 -13.98 10.65
C SER A 366 -9.31 -12.77 10.23
N PRO A 367 -8.00 -12.71 10.53
CA PRO A 367 -7.15 -11.57 10.20
C PRO A 367 -6.90 -11.43 8.68
N THR A 368 -6.45 -10.24 8.26
CA THR A 368 -5.99 -9.99 6.88
C THR A 368 -4.82 -10.91 6.54
N LYS A 369 -4.89 -11.60 5.41
CA LYS A 369 -3.83 -12.46 4.88
C LYS A 369 -3.08 -11.73 3.78
N LEU A 370 -1.75 -11.84 3.80
CA LEU A 370 -0.88 -11.35 2.73
C LEU A 370 -0.41 -12.51 1.87
N LEU A 371 -0.90 -12.58 0.64
CA LEU A 371 -0.59 -13.62 -0.35
C LEU A 371 0.66 -13.23 -1.13
N ASN A 372 1.65 -14.13 -1.15
CA ASN A 372 2.91 -13.97 -1.88
C ASN A 372 3.57 -15.32 -2.17
N HIS A 373 4.77 -15.30 -2.75
CA HIS A 373 5.51 -16.51 -3.10
C HIS A 373 5.98 -17.35 -1.89
N LEU A 374 6.00 -16.80 -0.66
CA LEU A 374 6.34 -17.53 0.57
C LEU A 374 5.08 -18.11 1.23
N THR A 375 4.03 -17.30 1.36
CA THR A 375 2.81 -17.64 2.10
C THR A 375 1.80 -18.43 1.27
N ALA A 376 1.72 -18.13 -0.04
CA ALA A 376 0.75 -18.70 -0.95
C ALA A 376 1.36 -18.97 -2.35
N PRO A 377 2.44 -19.78 -2.44
CA PRO A 377 3.25 -19.91 -3.66
C PRO A 377 2.46 -20.40 -4.87
N ASP A 378 1.57 -21.37 -4.68
CA ASP A 378 0.84 -22.03 -5.76
C ASP A 378 -0.51 -21.34 -6.06
N CYS A 379 -0.76 -20.16 -5.46
CA CYS A 379 -2.02 -19.43 -5.61
C CYS A 379 -2.02 -18.70 -6.94
N LEU A 380 -3.15 -18.73 -7.65
CA LEU A 380 -3.30 -18.01 -8.91
C LEU A 380 -3.48 -16.53 -8.65
N ILE A 381 -2.62 -15.74 -9.29
CA ILE A 381 -2.56 -14.29 -9.09
C ILE A 381 -3.88 -13.62 -9.49
N TRP A 382 -4.49 -14.03 -10.62
CA TRP A 382 -5.77 -13.45 -11.05
C TRP A 382 -6.89 -13.71 -10.04
N SER A 383 -6.94 -14.88 -9.40
CA SER A 383 -7.96 -15.17 -8.38
C SER A 383 -7.76 -14.31 -7.11
N ALA A 384 -6.49 -14.07 -6.73
CA ALA A 384 -6.14 -13.18 -5.63
C ALA A 384 -6.48 -11.71 -5.92
N ILE A 385 -6.33 -11.26 -7.17
CA ILE A 385 -6.71 -9.90 -7.57
C ILE A 385 -8.23 -9.70 -7.47
N ILE A 386 -9.02 -10.66 -7.95
CA ILE A 386 -10.49 -10.59 -7.87
C ILE A 386 -10.92 -10.57 -6.40
N ALA A 387 -10.32 -11.41 -5.55
CA ALA A 387 -10.55 -11.41 -4.11
C ALA A 387 -10.20 -10.06 -3.47
N SER A 388 -9.07 -9.47 -3.85
CA SER A 388 -8.66 -8.14 -3.37
C SER A 388 -9.54 -7.01 -3.92
N ALA A 389 -10.27 -7.21 -5.01
CA ALA A 389 -11.22 -6.24 -5.56
C ALA A 389 -12.67 -6.46 -5.07
N ALA A 390 -12.91 -7.50 -4.27
CA ALA A 390 -14.24 -7.87 -3.78
C ALA A 390 -14.70 -6.97 -2.63
N VAL A 391 -15.19 -5.79 -2.97
CA VAL A 391 -15.76 -4.81 -2.03
C VAL A 391 -17.27 -5.06 -1.86
N PRO A 392 -17.78 -5.16 -0.62
CA PRO A 392 -19.22 -5.31 -0.35
C PRO A 392 -20.07 -4.27 -1.08
N GLY A 393 -21.08 -4.74 -1.81
CA GLY A 393 -21.98 -3.90 -2.61
C GLY A 393 -21.52 -3.62 -4.04
N ILE A 394 -20.25 -3.89 -4.38
CA ILE A 394 -19.73 -3.80 -5.76
C ILE A 394 -19.52 -5.20 -6.35
N LEU A 395 -18.81 -6.06 -5.62
CA LEU A 395 -18.44 -7.39 -6.10
C LEU A 395 -18.59 -8.42 -4.97
N ASN A 396 -19.21 -9.54 -5.30
CA ASN A 396 -19.42 -10.62 -4.33
C ASN A 396 -18.06 -11.24 -3.91
N PRO A 397 -17.94 -11.69 -2.64
CA PRO A 397 -16.74 -12.38 -2.16
C PRO A 397 -16.43 -13.61 -3.00
N VAL A 398 -15.15 -13.84 -3.33
CA VAL A 398 -14.73 -14.92 -4.26
C VAL A 398 -13.80 -15.94 -3.61
N VAL A 399 -13.69 -17.11 -4.22
CA VAL A 399 -12.80 -18.19 -3.77
C VAL A 399 -11.41 -18.02 -4.38
N LEU A 400 -10.36 -18.28 -3.60
CA LEU A 400 -8.99 -18.32 -4.12
C LEU A 400 -8.72 -19.67 -4.80
N MET A 401 -7.95 -19.64 -5.89
CA MET A 401 -7.64 -20.83 -6.68
C MET A 401 -6.15 -21.19 -6.56
N GLN A 402 -5.85 -22.48 -6.50
CA GLN A 402 -4.50 -23.02 -6.44
C GLN A 402 -4.21 -23.88 -7.67
N LYS A 403 -2.99 -23.78 -8.19
CA LYS A 403 -2.50 -24.64 -9.27
C LYS A 403 -1.79 -25.86 -8.69
N MET A 404 -2.22 -27.05 -9.10
CA MET A 404 -1.61 -28.31 -8.70
C MET A 404 -0.39 -28.62 -9.57
N ARG A 405 0.46 -29.54 -9.13
CA ARG A 405 1.62 -30.02 -9.91
C ARG A 405 1.22 -30.64 -11.26
N SER A 406 0.01 -31.18 -11.34
CA SER A 406 -0.58 -31.72 -12.57
C SER A 406 -1.00 -30.64 -13.58
N GLY A 407 -0.94 -29.35 -13.22
CA GLY A 407 -1.45 -28.23 -14.01
C GLY A 407 -2.93 -27.94 -13.79
N ALA A 408 -3.68 -28.85 -13.16
CA ALA A 408 -5.09 -28.64 -12.81
C ALA A 408 -5.23 -27.55 -11.74
N ILE A 409 -6.34 -26.81 -11.80
CA ILE A 409 -6.66 -25.79 -10.81
C ILE A 409 -7.77 -26.27 -9.90
N VAL A 410 -7.57 -26.08 -8.60
CA VAL A 410 -8.52 -26.45 -7.56
C VAL A 410 -8.77 -25.28 -6.62
N PRO A 411 -9.94 -25.22 -5.94
CA PRO A 411 -10.16 -24.26 -4.87
C PRO A 411 -9.10 -24.41 -3.78
N TRP A 412 -8.60 -23.29 -3.28
CA TRP A 412 -7.61 -23.28 -2.21
C TRP A 412 -8.23 -23.83 -0.91
N ASN A 413 -7.62 -24.87 -0.33
CA ASN A 413 -8.19 -25.70 0.75
C ASN A 413 -8.31 -25.01 2.15
N TYR A 414 -8.26 -23.68 2.22
CA TYR A 414 -8.45 -22.87 3.44
C TYR A 414 -9.84 -22.22 3.44
N GLY A 415 -10.85 -23.04 3.14
CA GLY A 415 -12.20 -22.62 2.75
C GLY A 415 -12.69 -21.38 3.46
N SER A 416 -12.86 -20.32 2.69
CA SER A 416 -13.60 -19.10 2.98
C SER A 416 -13.65 -18.31 1.68
N ARG A 417 -14.73 -17.59 1.42
CA ARG A 417 -14.69 -16.53 0.42
C ARG A 417 -13.78 -15.43 0.92
N PHE A 418 -13.18 -14.69 0.00
CA PHE A 418 -12.29 -13.60 0.31
C PHE A 418 -12.88 -12.29 -0.22
N LYS A 419 -12.60 -11.23 0.54
CA LYS A 419 -12.98 -9.84 0.29
C LYS A 419 -11.73 -8.97 0.24
N ASP A 420 -11.91 -7.74 -0.22
CA ASP A 420 -10.87 -6.73 -0.27
C ASP A 420 -10.19 -6.54 1.10
N GLY A 421 -8.86 -6.64 1.10
CA GLY A 421 -8.00 -6.42 2.27
C GLY A 421 -8.05 -5.00 2.85
N SER A 422 -8.36 -4.01 2.00
CA SER A 422 -8.41 -2.58 2.38
C SER A 422 -9.46 -2.27 3.45
N LEU A 423 -10.50 -3.11 3.57
CA LEU A 423 -11.60 -2.96 4.52
C LEU A 423 -11.15 -2.99 5.99
N ARG A 424 -10.03 -3.66 6.30
CA ARG A 424 -9.44 -3.63 7.65
C ARG A 424 -8.15 -2.83 7.70
N VAL A 425 -7.29 -3.02 6.71
CA VAL A 425 -5.96 -2.38 6.65
C VAL A 425 -5.66 -2.06 5.20
N ASP A 426 -5.61 -0.76 4.88
CA ASP A 426 -5.29 -0.27 3.53
C ASP A 426 -3.94 -0.82 3.04
N ILE A 427 -2.88 -0.67 3.85
CA ILE A 427 -1.53 -1.15 3.54
C ILE A 427 -0.97 -1.94 4.75
N PRO A 428 -0.71 -3.26 4.62
CA PRO A 428 -0.29 -4.11 5.73
C PRO A 428 1.22 -4.00 6.01
N LEU A 429 1.67 -2.82 6.45
CA LEU A 429 3.09 -2.52 6.71
C LEU A 429 3.73 -3.47 7.72
N GLN A 430 3.01 -3.85 8.78
CA GLN A 430 3.50 -4.79 9.79
C GLN A 430 3.79 -6.17 9.17
N SER A 431 2.91 -6.68 8.32
CA SER A 431 3.11 -7.96 7.64
C SER A 431 4.27 -7.92 6.65
N LEU A 432 4.43 -6.80 5.92
CA LEU A 432 5.56 -6.58 5.01
C LEU A 432 6.89 -6.52 5.77
N ASN A 433 6.91 -5.86 6.93
CA ASN A 433 8.08 -5.82 7.80
C ASN A 433 8.43 -7.23 8.33
N LEU A 434 7.44 -8.00 8.80
CA LEU A 434 7.68 -9.34 9.34
C LEU A 434 8.16 -10.35 8.28
N LEU A 435 7.60 -10.30 7.07
CA LEU A 435 7.90 -11.29 6.03
C LEU A 435 9.14 -10.93 5.21
N PHE A 436 9.36 -9.64 4.94
CA PHE A 436 10.38 -9.18 4.00
C PHE A 436 11.34 -8.14 4.60
N ASN A 437 11.25 -7.84 5.89
CA ASN A 437 12.06 -6.81 6.55
C ASN A 437 11.94 -5.44 5.86
N VAL A 438 10.74 -5.12 5.38
CA VAL A 438 10.46 -3.84 4.73
C VAL A 438 10.45 -2.74 5.77
N ASN A 439 11.27 -1.72 5.55
CA ASN A 439 11.38 -0.53 6.39
C ASN A 439 11.22 0.77 5.58
N HIS A 440 11.35 0.72 4.25
CA HIS A 440 11.16 1.86 3.37
C HIS A 440 9.96 1.64 2.42
N PRO A 441 8.72 1.79 2.92
CA PRO A 441 7.53 1.70 2.08
C PRO A 441 7.35 2.99 1.26
N ILE A 442 7.27 2.85 -0.06
CA ILE A 442 6.86 3.92 -0.99
C ILE A 442 5.38 3.71 -1.28
N VAL A 443 4.53 4.61 -0.79
CA VAL A 443 3.07 4.47 -0.91
C VAL A 443 2.53 5.35 -2.02
N SER A 444 1.88 4.75 -3.01
CA SER A 444 1.04 5.48 -3.96
C SER A 444 -0.42 5.39 -3.53
N GLN A 445 -1.02 6.53 -3.21
CA GLN A 445 -2.39 6.66 -2.70
C GLN A 445 -3.27 7.41 -3.70
N VAL A 446 -4.30 6.74 -4.21
CA VAL A 446 -5.22 7.28 -5.23
C VAL A 446 -6.62 7.58 -4.70
N ASN A 447 -6.91 7.21 -3.44
CA ASN A 447 -8.22 7.41 -2.85
C ASN A 447 -8.55 8.91 -2.66
N PRO A 448 -9.56 9.46 -3.37
CA PRO A 448 -9.86 10.89 -3.31
C PRO A 448 -10.37 11.31 -1.92
N HIS A 449 -11.07 10.41 -1.21
CA HIS A 449 -11.55 10.68 0.14
C HIS A 449 -10.40 10.78 1.16
N VAL A 450 -9.30 10.04 0.99
CA VAL A 450 -8.11 10.13 1.85
C VAL A 450 -7.36 11.44 1.63
N HIS A 451 -7.34 11.96 0.39
CA HIS A 451 -6.65 13.20 0.05
C HIS A 451 -7.17 14.40 0.86
N LEU A 452 -8.47 14.43 1.20
CA LEU A 452 -9.05 15.49 2.04
C LEU A 452 -8.37 15.57 3.41
N PHE A 453 -8.03 14.41 3.98
CA PHE A 453 -7.42 14.28 5.31
C PHE A 453 -5.88 14.36 5.29
N PHE A 454 -5.26 14.48 4.10
CA PHE A 454 -3.81 14.63 3.99
C PHE A 454 -3.42 16.10 4.19
N PHE A 455 -3.12 16.44 5.44
CA PHE A 455 -2.57 17.73 5.82
C PHE A 455 -1.26 17.54 6.57
N ALA A 456 -0.19 18.04 5.96
CA ALA A 456 1.11 18.11 6.59
C ALA A 456 1.29 19.53 7.15
N PRO A 457 1.08 19.75 8.47
CA PRO A 457 0.94 21.10 9.03
C PRO A 457 2.19 21.94 8.89
N ARG A 458 3.36 21.30 8.80
CA ARG A 458 4.64 21.98 8.62
C ARG A 458 5.24 21.73 7.22
N GLY A 459 4.43 21.36 6.23
CA GLY A 459 4.91 20.99 4.90
C GLY A 459 5.21 19.49 4.81
N SER A 460 5.40 19.01 3.58
CA SER A 460 5.72 17.61 3.28
C SER A 460 7.00 17.55 2.45
N ALA A 461 7.59 16.36 2.30
CA ALA A 461 8.77 16.17 1.48
C ALA A 461 8.61 16.82 0.08
N GLY A 462 9.57 17.66 -0.32
CA GLY A 462 9.55 18.39 -1.59
C GLY A 462 8.47 19.48 -1.73
N LYS A 463 7.72 19.77 -0.65
CA LYS A 463 6.68 20.81 -0.61
C LYS A 463 6.79 21.62 0.69
N PRO A 464 7.74 22.55 0.75
CA PRO A 464 7.91 23.43 1.89
C PRO A 464 6.74 24.39 2.08
N VAL A 465 6.59 24.85 3.32
CA VAL A 465 5.55 25.81 3.70
C VAL A 465 5.78 27.13 2.96
N ALA A 466 4.74 27.64 2.32
CA ALA A 466 4.82 28.89 1.56
C ALA A 466 5.13 30.12 2.43
N HIS A 467 4.78 30.05 3.71
CA HIS A 467 4.96 31.10 4.70
C HIS A 467 6.32 31.01 5.40
N ARG A 468 6.90 32.16 5.79
CA ARG A 468 8.12 32.28 6.61
C ARG A 468 9.32 31.42 6.14
N LYS A 469 9.52 31.31 4.82
CA LYS A 469 10.63 30.53 4.23
C LYS A 469 10.67 29.08 4.78
N GLY A 470 9.57 28.33 4.70
CA GLY A 470 9.50 26.95 5.20
C GLY A 470 9.33 26.81 6.72
N LYS A 471 9.63 27.86 7.49
CA LYS A 471 9.58 27.85 8.95
C LYS A 471 8.18 28.18 9.47
N GLY A 472 7.45 27.18 9.95
CA GLY A 472 6.20 27.37 10.69
C GLY A 472 5.09 26.43 10.27
N TRP A 473 3.84 26.88 10.51
CA TRP A 473 2.63 26.10 10.27
C TRP A 473 1.87 26.62 9.05
N ARG A 474 1.34 25.72 8.23
CA ARG A 474 0.52 26.00 7.05
C ARG A 474 -0.75 26.75 7.47
N GLY A 475 -0.98 27.91 6.87
CA GLY A 475 -2.06 28.81 7.29
C GLY A 475 -1.91 29.42 8.70
N GLY A 476 -0.75 29.27 9.35
CA GLY A 476 -0.52 29.74 10.72
C GLY A 476 -0.87 28.70 11.79
N PHE A 477 -0.45 28.99 13.04
CA PHE A 477 -0.59 28.06 14.17
C PHE A 477 -2.06 27.73 14.47
N LEU A 478 -2.93 28.75 14.56
CA LEU A 478 -4.33 28.56 14.95
C LEU A 478 -5.10 27.70 13.94
N LEU A 479 -4.99 27.97 12.64
CA LEU A 479 -5.69 27.19 11.61
C LEU A 479 -5.17 25.76 11.53
N SER A 480 -3.85 25.56 11.62
CA SER A 480 -3.26 24.22 11.67
C SER A 480 -3.67 23.45 12.93
N ALA A 481 -3.71 24.10 14.09
CA ALA A 481 -4.11 23.46 15.36
C ALA A 481 -5.60 23.09 15.33
N ALA A 482 -6.46 23.97 14.80
CA ALA A 482 -7.88 23.70 14.63
C ALA A 482 -8.14 22.55 13.65
N GLU A 483 -7.40 22.48 12.54
CA GLU A 483 -7.44 21.34 11.61
C GLU A 483 -7.08 20.03 12.32
N GLN A 484 -5.98 20.02 13.08
CA GLN A 484 -5.53 18.83 13.81
C GLN A 484 -6.56 18.38 14.86
N TYR A 485 -7.13 19.34 15.60
CA TYR A 485 -8.17 19.08 16.59
C TYR A 485 -9.40 18.42 15.95
N LEU A 486 -9.94 19.03 14.88
CA LEU A 486 -11.11 18.49 14.17
C LEU A 486 -10.82 17.12 13.56
N LYS A 487 -9.61 16.92 13.01
CA LYS A 487 -9.20 15.62 12.48
C LYS A 487 -9.15 14.54 13.57
N LEU A 488 -8.67 14.87 14.76
CA LEU A 488 -8.63 13.95 15.90
C LEU A 488 -10.05 13.61 16.39
N GLU A 489 -10.93 14.59 16.52
CA GLU A 489 -12.33 14.36 16.91
C GLU A 489 -13.08 13.53 15.87
N LEU A 490 -12.92 13.83 14.57
CA LEU A 490 -13.47 13.00 13.49
C LEU A 490 -12.95 11.56 13.59
N THR A 491 -11.64 11.37 13.75
CA THR A 491 -11.04 10.03 13.88
C THR A 491 -11.57 9.27 15.08
N LYS A 492 -11.75 9.95 16.22
CA LYS A 492 -12.32 9.39 17.44
C LYS A 492 -13.79 9.02 17.24
N ASN A 493 -14.58 9.88 16.62
CA ASN A 493 -15.98 9.64 16.30
C ASN A 493 -16.15 8.48 15.31
N PHE A 494 -15.25 8.32 14.35
CA PHE A 494 -15.23 7.16 13.45
C PHE A 494 -14.76 5.88 14.16
N LYS A 495 -13.69 5.90 14.97
CA LYS A 495 -13.18 4.68 15.63
C LYS A 495 -14.07 4.15 16.74
N ALA A 496 -14.55 5.02 17.62
CA ALA A 496 -15.32 4.63 18.81
C ALA A 496 -16.74 4.10 18.48
N ARG A 497 -17.19 4.26 17.23
CA ARG A 497 -18.58 3.99 16.84
C ARG A 497 -18.73 2.94 15.72
N TYR A 498 -17.59 2.46 15.18
CA TYR A 498 -17.51 1.34 14.22
C TYR A 498 -16.83 0.08 14.78
N SER A 499 -16.27 0.14 16.00
CA SER A 499 -16.02 -1.05 16.85
C SER A 499 -17.25 -1.37 17.66
#